data_AF-A0AAJ6B6Y0-F1
#
_entry.id   AF-A0AAJ6B6Y0-F1
#
_cell.length_a   1.000
_cell.length_b   1.000
_cell.length_c   1.000
_cell.angle_alpha   90.00
_cell.angle_beta   90.00
_cell.angle_gamma   90.00
#
_symmetry.space_group_name_H-M   'P 1'
#
loop_
_entity.id
_entity.type
_entity.pdbx_description
1 polymer ?
#
loop_
_entity_poly.entity_id
_entity_poly.type
_entity_poly.pdbx_seq_one_letter_code
_entity_poly.pdbx_strand_id
1 'polypeptide(L)'
;MMRAYNYLLFRLYRFYTDRIKEKDIPLIYTSTVSTVLVYFNLNTIYSYLVYKDIIKELMPNKFYVLIPMGIIWILNYLFFVKGGRFLECDFTKDIRGGILIIIYFLFTIITSIVVANYSRAKIIEQVHKYPTMEQVKQRPSLEGKIRKWWKDTF
;
A
#
# COMPACT_ATOMS: atom_id res chain seq x y z
N MET A 1 2.96 10.09 -23.98
CA MET A 1 3.09 8.82 -23.21
C MET A 1 3.98 9.10 -21.99
N MET A 2 3.60 8.71 -20.77
CA MET A 2 4.37 9.06 -19.56
C MET A 2 5.68 8.27 -19.48
N ARG A 3 6.78 8.87 -19.96
CA ARG A 3 8.12 8.22 -20.07
C ARG A 3 8.60 7.62 -18.75
N ALA A 4 8.42 8.31 -17.63
CA ALA A 4 8.92 7.84 -16.32
C ALA A 4 8.17 6.58 -15.83
N TYR A 5 6.84 6.53 -15.98
CA TYR A 5 6.06 5.38 -15.56
C TYR A 5 6.33 4.16 -16.45
N ASN A 6 6.40 4.35 -17.77
CA ASN A 6 6.79 3.29 -18.68
C ASN A 6 8.21 2.78 -18.40
N TYR A 7 9.13 3.67 -18.04
CA TYR A 7 10.49 3.27 -17.66
C TYR A 7 10.49 2.42 -16.38
N LEU A 8 9.68 2.77 -15.37
CA LEU A 8 9.48 1.94 -14.17
C LEU A 8 8.93 0.55 -14.54
N LEU A 9 7.88 0.48 -15.36
CA LEU A 9 7.29 -0.78 -15.83
C LEU A 9 8.31 -1.62 -16.60
N PHE A 10 9.08 -1.02 -17.49
CA PHE A 10 10.15 -1.67 -18.24
C PHE A 10 11.20 -2.31 -17.31
N ARG A 11 11.62 -1.58 -16.27
CA ARG A 11 12.63 -2.09 -15.32
C ARG A 11 12.11 -3.21 -14.44
N LEU A 12 10.86 -3.11 -13.97
CA LEU A 12 10.19 -4.19 -13.25
C LEU A 12 10.05 -5.43 -14.14
N TYR A 13 9.56 -5.25 -15.37
CA TYR A 13 9.40 -6.33 -16.32
C TYR A 13 10.72 -7.04 -16.64
N ARG A 14 11.78 -6.27 -16.95
CA ARG A 14 13.11 -6.83 -17.20
C ARG A 14 13.66 -7.57 -15.99
N PHE A 15 13.47 -7.05 -14.78
CA PHE A 15 13.89 -7.74 -13.55
C PHE A 15 13.23 -9.12 -13.42
N TYR A 16 11.92 -9.21 -13.65
CA TYR A 16 11.20 -10.49 -13.57
C TYR A 16 11.51 -11.43 -14.73
N THR A 17 11.68 -10.89 -15.95
CA THR A 17 12.03 -11.70 -17.13
C THR A 17 13.45 -12.27 -17.03
N ASP A 18 14.39 -11.52 -16.45
CA ASP A 18 15.78 -11.98 -16.21
C ASP A 18 15.82 -13.12 -15.17
N ARG A 19 14.79 -13.26 -14.32
CA ARG A 19 14.74 -14.20 -13.19
C ARG A 19 13.76 -15.35 -13.37
N ILE A 20 12.73 -15.18 -14.19
CA ILE A 20 11.62 -16.12 -14.38
C ILE A 20 11.49 -16.41 -15.86
N LYS A 21 11.58 -17.70 -16.24
CA LYS A 21 11.55 -18.13 -17.65
C LYS A 21 10.14 -18.23 -18.26
N GLU A 22 9.10 -18.09 -17.44
CA GLU A 22 7.71 -18.16 -17.90
C GLU A 22 7.27 -16.86 -18.57
N LYS A 23 6.50 -16.96 -19.66
CA LYS A 23 6.23 -15.85 -20.58
C LYS A 23 5.20 -14.85 -20.04
N ASP A 24 4.18 -15.31 -19.33
CA ASP A 24 3.06 -14.46 -18.89
C ASP A 24 3.18 -13.98 -17.44
N ILE A 25 4.00 -14.68 -16.65
CA ILE A 25 4.27 -14.37 -15.25
C ILE A 25 4.89 -12.97 -15.04
N PRO A 26 5.88 -12.52 -15.82
CA PRO A 26 6.53 -11.22 -15.64
C PRO A 26 5.56 -10.03 -15.75
N LEU A 27 4.54 -10.12 -16.62
CA LEU A 27 3.53 -9.07 -16.78
C LEU A 27 2.66 -8.93 -15.53
N ILE A 28 2.22 -10.06 -14.96
CA ILE A 28 1.40 -10.07 -13.74
C ILE A 28 2.19 -9.48 -12.57
N TYR A 29 3.44 -9.90 -12.38
CA TYR A 29 4.28 -9.33 -11.31
C TYR A 29 4.59 -7.86 -11.51
N THR A 30 4.85 -7.44 -12.75
CA THR A 30 5.05 -6.02 -13.08
C THR A 30 3.82 -5.19 -12.72
N SER A 31 2.63 -5.67 -13.06
CA SER A 31 1.36 -5.04 -12.69
C SER A 31 1.18 -4.97 -11.19
N THR A 32 1.44 -6.08 -10.48
CA THR A 32 1.26 -6.15 -9.03
C THR A 32 2.20 -5.18 -8.30
N VAL A 33 3.50 -5.18 -8.61
CA VAL A 33 4.46 -4.29 -7.95
C VAL A 33 4.20 -2.82 -8.28
N SER A 34 3.94 -2.51 -9.55
CA SER A 34 3.63 -1.12 -9.93
C SER A 34 2.33 -0.63 -9.30
N THR A 35 1.33 -1.48 -9.15
CA THR A 35 0.08 -1.18 -8.42
C THR A 35 0.37 -0.89 -6.96
N VAL A 36 1.15 -1.75 -6.29
CA VAL A 36 1.53 -1.54 -4.89
C VAL A 36 2.19 -0.18 -4.72
N LEU A 37 3.13 0.18 -5.60
CA LEU A 37 3.80 1.47 -5.55
C LEU A 37 2.85 2.66 -5.75
N VAL A 38 2.00 2.59 -6.77
CA VAL A 38 1.00 3.63 -7.03
C VAL A 38 0.05 3.76 -5.83
N TYR A 39 -0.42 2.64 -5.30
CA TYR A 39 -1.31 2.60 -4.15
C TYR A 39 -0.67 3.22 -2.90
N PHE A 40 0.59 2.88 -2.57
CA PHE A 40 1.30 3.48 -1.45
C PHE A 40 1.46 4.99 -1.62
N ASN A 41 1.82 5.47 -2.82
CA ASN A 41 1.93 6.91 -3.07
C ASN A 41 0.57 7.63 -2.93
N LEU A 42 -0.50 7.07 -3.47
CA LEU A 42 -1.86 7.61 -3.31
C LEU A 42 -2.29 7.63 -1.84
N ASN A 43 -1.98 6.57 -1.09
CA ASN A 43 -2.31 6.49 0.33
C ASN A 43 -1.51 7.50 1.17
N THR A 44 -0.24 7.71 0.84
CA THR A 44 0.59 8.75 1.46
C THR A 44 0.01 10.14 1.21
N ILE A 45 -0.42 10.45 -0.03
CA ILE A 45 -1.09 11.71 -0.36
C ILE A 45 -2.42 11.84 0.40
N TYR A 46 -3.26 10.81 0.37
CA TYR A 46 -4.55 10.79 1.08
C TYR A 46 -4.37 11.06 2.57
N SER A 47 -3.46 10.34 3.21
CA SER A 47 -3.17 10.46 4.63
C SER A 47 -2.60 11.84 4.98
N TYR A 48 -1.82 12.45 4.09
CA TYR A 48 -1.39 13.85 4.23
C TYR A 48 -2.56 14.84 4.14
N LEU A 49 -3.52 14.63 3.22
CA LEU A 49 -4.72 15.47 3.11
C LEU A 49 -5.63 15.34 4.34
N VAL A 50 -5.73 14.13 4.91
CA VAL A 50 -6.42 13.91 6.18
C VAL A 50 -5.69 14.62 7.31
N TYR A 51 -4.36 14.57 7.34
CA TYR A 51 -3.56 15.29 8.34
C TYR A 51 -3.83 16.81 8.29
N LYS A 52 -3.94 17.38 7.08
CA LYS A 52 -4.27 18.80 6.85
C LYS A 52 -5.74 19.17 7.08
N ASP A 53 -6.56 18.25 7.58
CA ASP A 53 -8.00 18.44 7.80
C ASP A 53 -8.79 18.81 6.52
N ILE A 54 -8.21 18.57 5.34
CA ILE A 54 -8.88 18.75 4.05
C ILE A 54 -9.91 17.63 3.84
N ILE A 55 -9.53 16.40 4.21
CA ILE A 55 -10.41 15.24 4.22
C ILE A 55 -10.69 14.88 5.69
N LYS A 56 -11.96 14.91 6.09
CA LYS A 56 -12.35 14.75 7.50
C LYS A 56 -12.41 13.30 7.97
N GLU A 57 -12.60 12.35 7.06
CA GLU A 57 -12.75 10.94 7.41
C GLU A 57 -11.45 10.16 7.23
N LEU A 58 -11.06 9.46 8.29
CA LEU A 58 -10.02 8.47 8.24
C LEU A 58 -10.64 7.12 7.87
N MET A 59 -10.11 6.44 6.84
CA MET A 59 -10.65 5.15 6.38
C MET A 59 -10.70 4.12 7.51
N PRO A 60 -11.89 3.72 7.99
CA PRO A 60 -12.02 2.97 9.23
C PRO A 60 -11.94 1.44 9.04
N ASN A 61 -12.04 0.95 7.79
CA ASN A 61 -12.24 -0.47 7.51
C ASN A 61 -11.32 -0.99 6.40
N LYS A 62 -10.80 -2.22 6.55
CA LYS A 62 -9.94 -2.94 5.59
C LYS A 62 -10.50 -3.00 4.16
N PHE A 63 -11.82 -2.99 3.99
CA PHE A 63 -12.44 -2.99 2.66
C PHE A 63 -12.17 -1.68 1.89
N TYR A 64 -11.99 -0.55 2.58
CA TYR A 64 -11.58 0.72 1.97
C TYR A 64 -10.15 0.70 1.46
N VAL A 65 -9.34 -0.27 1.89
CA VAL A 65 -7.97 -0.48 1.38
C VAL A 65 -8.01 -1.44 0.20
N LEU A 66 -8.66 -2.59 0.36
CA LEU A 66 -8.62 -3.67 -0.62
C LEU A 66 -9.39 -3.35 -1.91
N ILE A 67 -10.56 -2.71 -1.83
CA ILE A 67 -11.38 -2.43 -3.01
C ILE A 67 -10.69 -1.42 -3.92
N PRO A 68 -10.23 -0.24 -3.44
CA PRO A 68 -9.49 0.70 -4.29
C PRO A 68 -8.20 0.11 -4.84
N MET A 69 -7.48 -0.69 -4.05
CA MET A 69 -6.26 -1.35 -4.52
C MET A 69 -6.55 -2.31 -5.68
N GLY A 70 -7.63 -3.09 -5.60
CA GLY A 70 -8.08 -3.97 -6.67
C GLY A 70 -8.49 -3.20 -7.93
N ILE A 71 -9.21 -2.09 -7.77
CA ILE A 71 -9.58 -1.21 -8.90
C ILE A 71 -8.33 -0.64 -9.58
N ILE A 72 -7.37 -0.12 -8.80
CA ILE A 72 -6.11 0.40 -9.32
C ILE A 72 -5.35 -0.70 -10.06
N TRP A 73 -5.32 -1.92 -9.52
CA TRP A 73 -4.65 -3.05 -10.18
C TRP A 73 -5.26 -3.36 -11.55
N ILE A 74 -6.59 -3.45 -11.64
CA ILE A 74 -7.30 -3.72 -12.90
C ILE A 74 -7.01 -2.61 -13.92
N LEU A 75 -7.14 -1.35 -13.51
CA LEU A 75 -6.88 -0.21 -14.38
C LEU A 75 -5.41 -0.19 -14.86
N ASN A 76 -4.48 -0.38 -13.93
CA ASN A 76 -3.06 -0.41 -14.25
C ASN A 76 -2.73 -1.55 -15.24
N TYR A 77 -3.25 -2.75 -14.97
CA TYR A 77 -3.05 -3.89 -15.84
C TYR A 77 -3.59 -3.63 -17.24
N LEU A 78 -4.85 -3.20 -17.37
CA LEU A 78 -5.50 -3.04 -18.66
C LEU A 78 -4.91 -1.90 -19.49
N PHE A 79 -4.67 -0.74 -18.87
CA PHE A 79 -4.26 0.46 -19.62
C PHE A 79 -2.76 0.52 -19.88
N PHE A 80 -1.92 0.06 -18.96
CA PHE A 80 -0.47 0.27 -19.02
C PHE A 80 0.33 -1.01 -19.24
N VAL A 81 -0.05 -2.14 -18.62
CA VAL A 81 0.78 -3.36 -18.63
C VAL A 81 0.41 -4.32 -19.75
N LYS A 82 -0.87 -4.66 -19.91
CA LYS A 82 -1.38 -5.67 -20.86
C LYS A 82 -0.96 -5.39 -22.30
N GLY A 83 -0.99 -4.12 -22.69
CA GLY A 83 -0.64 -3.70 -24.04
C GLY A 83 0.86 -3.66 -24.33
N GLY A 84 1.74 -3.91 -23.35
CA GLY A 84 3.19 -3.97 -23.57
C GLY A 84 3.85 -2.69 -24.11
N ARG A 85 3.14 -1.56 -24.20
CA ARG A 85 3.61 -0.30 -24.81
C ARG A 85 4.91 0.24 -24.20
N PHE A 86 5.20 -0.14 -22.95
CA PHE A 86 6.45 0.21 -22.28
C PHE A 86 7.68 -0.53 -22.83
N LEU A 87 7.49 -1.62 -23.57
CA LEU A 87 8.55 -2.37 -24.27
C LEU A 87 8.91 -1.76 -25.63
N GLU A 88 7.96 -1.04 -26.25
CA GLU A 88 8.15 -0.29 -27.49
C GLU A 88 8.92 1.02 -27.27
N CYS A 89 9.07 1.43 -26.02
CA CYS A 89 9.95 2.53 -25.68
C CYS A 89 11.39 2.02 -25.78
N ASP A 90 12.24 2.68 -26.57
CA ASP A 90 13.68 2.39 -26.75
C ASP A 90 14.51 2.62 -25.48
N PHE A 91 14.04 2.12 -24.34
CA PHE A 91 14.72 2.21 -23.06
C PHE A 91 15.87 1.21 -23.02
N THR A 92 17.07 1.73 -22.80
CA THR A 92 18.25 0.91 -22.54
C THR A 92 18.38 0.63 -21.05
N LYS A 93 19.06 -0.48 -20.71
CA LYS A 93 19.39 -0.82 -19.33
C LYS A 93 20.48 0.14 -18.82
N ASP A 94 20.10 1.33 -18.40
CA ASP A 94 21.01 2.34 -17.83
C ASP A 94 21.14 2.18 -16.30
N ILE A 95 22.35 2.44 -15.79
CA ILE A 95 22.68 2.50 -14.37
C ILE A 95 22.01 3.71 -13.72
N ARG A 96 22.03 4.89 -14.37
CA ARG A 96 21.45 6.12 -13.79
C ARG A 96 19.96 6.00 -13.56
N GLY A 97 19.23 5.50 -14.56
CA GLY A 97 17.79 5.24 -14.41
C GLY A 97 17.49 4.15 -13.37
N GLY A 98 18.38 3.16 -13.21
CA GLY A 98 18.28 2.17 -12.14
C GLY A 98 18.39 2.78 -10.74
N ILE A 99 19.38 3.65 -10.53
CA ILE A 99 19.57 4.38 -9.27
C ILE A 99 18.35 5.26 -8.97
N LEU A 100 17.80 5.94 -9.98
CA LEU A 100 16.60 6.77 -9.85
C LEU A 100 15.40 5.99 -9.31
N ILE A 101 15.19 4.76 -9.80
CA ILE A 101 14.14 3.88 -9.31
C ILE A 101 14.38 3.47 -7.86
N ILE A 102 15.62 3.13 -7.49
CA ILE A 102 15.97 2.76 -6.10
C ILE A 102 15.71 3.93 -5.15
N ILE A 103 16.13 5.15 -5.53
CA ILE A 103 15.86 6.37 -4.75
C ILE A 103 14.35 6.57 -4.59
N TYR A 104 13.57 6.38 -5.67
CA TYR A 104 12.12 6.47 -5.62
C TYR A 104 11.48 5.45 -4.65
N PHE A 105 11.95 4.20 -4.64
CA PHE A 105 11.50 3.20 -3.68
C PHE A 105 11.81 3.60 -2.23
N LEU A 106 13.04 4.01 -1.97
CA LEU A 106 13.45 4.46 -0.63
C LEU A 106 12.62 5.67 -0.17
N PHE A 107 12.42 6.64 -1.05
CA PHE A 107 11.58 7.79 -0.78
C PHE A 107 10.13 7.39 -0.49
N THR A 108 9.55 6.49 -1.28
CA THR A 108 8.19 5.97 -1.06
C THR A 108 8.08 5.28 0.30
N ILE A 109 9.07 4.47 0.68
CA ILE A 109 9.08 3.76 1.97
C ILE A 109 9.17 4.75 3.13
N ILE A 110 10.14 5.68 3.09
CA ILE A 110 10.35 6.65 4.17
C ILE A 110 9.12 7.53 4.35
N THR A 111 8.57 8.08 3.26
CA THR A 111 7.37 8.93 3.32
C THR A 111 6.16 8.16 3.85
N SER A 112 5.96 6.92 3.42
CA SER A 112 4.88 6.07 3.92
C SER A 112 4.98 5.81 5.42
N ILE A 113 6.19 5.54 5.94
CA ILE A 113 6.43 5.34 7.38
C ILE A 113 6.12 6.61 8.17
N VAL A 114 6.64 7.76 7.71
CA VAL A 114 6.44 9.06 8.36
C VAL A 114 4.95 9.38 8.45
N VAL A 115 4.23 9.26 7.33
CA VAL A 115 2.80 9.55 7.28
C VAL A 115 1.98 8.57 8.11
N ALA A 116 2.33 7.27 8.09
CA ALA A 116 1.66 6.28 8.94
C ALA A 116 1.80 6.60 10.44
N ASN A 117 2.95 7.10 10.87
CA ASN A 117 3.16 7.53 12.26
C ASN A 117 2.29 8.74 12.62
N TYR A 118 2.18 9.73 11.73
CA TYR A 118 1.29 10.88 11.95
C TYR A 118 -0.18 10.48 11.99
N SER A 119 -0.62 9.62 11.07
CA SER A 119 -1.99 9.11 11.07
C SER A 119 -2.33 8.35 12.36
N ARG A 120 -1.40 7.54 12.89
CA ARG A 120 -1.57 6.86 14.19
C ARG A 120 -1.76 7.84 15.34
N ALA A 121 -0.94 8.90 15.41
CA ALA A 121 -1.07 9.92 16.45
C ALA A 121 -2.47 10.58 16.42
N LYS A 122 -2.96 10.90 15.21
CA LYS A 122 -4.30 11.50 15.03
C LYS A 122 -5.44 10.54 15.39
N ILE A 123 -5.34 9.25 15.06
CA ILE A 123 -6.31 8.23 15.51
C ILE A 123 -6.37 8.19 17.03
N ILE A 124 -5.21 8.13 17.70
CA ILE A 124 -5.14 8.04 19.16
C ILE A 124 -5.81 9.27 19.78
N GLU A 125 -5.52 10.46 19.26
CA GLU A 125 -6.13 11.71 19.73
C GLU A 125 -7.66 11.75 19.49
N GLN A 126 -8.13 11.30 18.33
CA GLN A 126 -9.57 11.21 18.04
C GLN A 126 -10.29 10.22 18.96
N VAL A 127 -9.69 9.06 19.24
CA VAL A 127 -10.23 8.06 20.19
C VAL A 127 -10.29 8.63 21.62
N HIS A 128 -9.34 9.46 22.02
CA HIS A 128 -9.37 10.13 23.33
C HIS A 128 -10.41 11.25 23.40
N LYS A 129 -10.58 12.04 22.33
CA LYS A 129 -11.51 13.18 22.29
C LYS A 129 -12.97 12.77 22.10
N TYR A 130 -13.21 11.71 21.34
CA TYR A 130 -14.54 11.16 21.06
C TYR A 130 -14.53 9.66 21.33
N PRO A 131 -14.60 9.23 22.61
CA PRO A 131 -14.75 7.82 22.91
C PRO A 131 -16.07 7.36 22.30
N THR A 132 -16.01 6.61 21.20
CA THR A 132 -17.17 5.92 20.64
C THR A 132 -17.79 5.09 21.76
N MET A 133 -19.01 5.44 22.17
CA MET A 133 -19.84 4.62 23.07
C MET A 133 -20.31 3.32 22.38
N GLU A 134 -19.47 2.70 21.55
CA GLU A 134 -19.61 1.27 21.36
C GLU A 134 -19.06 0.64 22.63
N GLN A 135 -19.97 0.14 23.46
CA GLN A 135 -19.65 -0.82 24.49
C GLN A 135 -18.97 -2.01 23.80
N VAL A 136 -17.65 -1.92 23.59
CA VAL A 136 -16.80 -3.08 23.39
C VAL A 136 -16.92 -3.82 24.70
N LYS A 137 -17.91 -4.72 24.77
CA LYS A 137 -18.05 -5.70 25.84
C LYS A 137 -16.70 -6.39 25.87
N GLN A 138 -15.83 -5.97 26.80
CA GLN A 138 -14.48 -6.49 26.92
C GLN A 138 -14.64 -8.00 26.95
N ARG A 139 -14.18 -8.68 25.90
CA ARG A 139 -14.18 -10.15 25.93
C ARG A 139 -13.31 -10.50 27.13
N PRO A 140 -13.85 -11.21 28.13
CA PRO A 140 -13.08 -11.48 29.34
C PRO A 140 -11.79 -12.17 28.92
N SER A 141 -10.67 -11.63 29.40
CA SER A 141 -9.35 -12.21 29.14
C SER A 141 -9.36 -13.68 29.57
N LEU A 142 -8.58 -14.51 28.89
CA LEU A 142 -8.38 -15.91 29.28
C LEU A 142 -7.95 -16.00 30.75
N GLU A 143 -7.11 -15.07 31.19
CA GLU A 143 -6.70 -14.91 32.57
C GLU A 143 -7.87 -14.61 33.52
N GLY A 144 -8.78 -13.71 33.13
CA GLY A 144 -9.99 -13.42 33.89
C GLY A 144 -10.93 -14.63 33.98
N LYS A 145 -11.03 -15.43 32.93
CA LYS A 145 -11.78 -16.70 32.95
C LYS A 145 -11.14 -17.74 33.86
N ILE A 146 -9.82 -17.91 33.79
CA ILE A 146 -9.07 -18.87 34.62
C ILE A 146 -9.18 -18.49 36.09
N ARG A 147 -8.99 -17.21 36.42
CA ARG A 147 -9.08 -16.71 37.81
C ARG A 147 -10.48 -16.87 38.38
N LYS A 148 -11.53 -16.63 37.58
CA LYS A 148 -12.91 -16.85 37.99
C LYS A 148 -13.20 -18.33 38.22
N TRP A 149 -12.80 -19.20 37.29
CA TRP A 149 -12.96 -20.65 37.43
C TRP A 149 -12.29 -21.18 38.70
N TRP A 150 -11.07 -20.73 38.99
CA TRP A 150 -10.35 -21.16 40.19
C TRP A 150 -11.09 -20.77 41.47
N LYS A 151 -11.61 -19.54 41.54
CA LYS A 151 -12.35 -19.01 42.70
C LYS A 151 -13.72 -19.66 42.89
N ASP A 152 -14.34 -20.14 41.81
CA ASP A 152 -15.64 -20.79 41.85
C ASP A 152 -15.51 -22.30 42.12
N THR A 153 -14.32 -22.89 41.96
CA THR A 153 -14.08 -24.35 42.05
C THR A 153 -13.30 -24.76 43.32
N PHE A 154 -12.43 -23.88 43.83
CA PHE A 154 -11.60 -24.10 45.03
C PHE A 154 -11.84 -23.00 46.05
#